data_AF-A0A832ZDX1-F1
#
_entry.id   AF-A0A832ZDX1-F1
#
_cell.length_a   1.000
_cell.length_b   1.000
_cell.length_c   1.000
_cell.angle_alpha   90.00
_cell.angle_beta   90.00
_cell.angle_gamma   90.00
#
_symmetry.space_group_name_H-M   'P 1'
#
loop_
_entity.id
_entity.type
_entity.pdbx_description
1 polymer ?
#
loop_
_entity_poly.entity_id
_entity_poly.type
_entity_poly.pdbx_seq_one_letter_code
_entity_poly.pdbx_strand_id
1 'polypeptide(L)'
;MPANLTGEAKAKLAKYAAAKTIEEKIRALQEFLSVAPKHKGAENLLLWATRRLAELKEELEKERRKRQSGRGPRIFVEKEGAAQLVVVGPPNAGKSLLVQKLTGARTKVADYPFTTTLPVPGMLKYEDIYFQLVDAPPLTEEAPQFVSRVAGLARNADGILLVVDLAVGDPVEQYEKIKDILAQHGVLIERPRGTVRIEKGGSGGIDVVMVNGGKIIDGTIRDVEKILTSYRIYRARVIISGEVSLEDIELAIFRPLTYKPTIVLANKIDVVGAKEKYRKLYNYLAERRDKSVWLLPISAKYGVNLDKLGELIFKRLNIIRVYTKQPNGEPSKTPLVLPKGSTIIDVARKIHSDLVKYFVYAKVWGPSAKYPGERVGPDHVLEDGDIVEIHARR
;
A
#
# COMPACT_ATOMS: atom_id res chain seq x y z
N MET A 1 -19.20 0.35 42.78
CA MET A 1 -20.44 1.09 43.12
C MET A 1 -21.35 1.09 41.91
N PRO A 2 -22.66 0.81 42.04
CA PRO A 2 -23.58 0.94 40.91
C PRO A 2 -23.57 2.38 40.42
N ALA A 3 -23.33 2.59 39.12
CA ALA A 3 -23.30 3.91 38.52
C ALA A 3 -24.66 4.60 38.73
N ASN A 4 -24.65 5.81 39.32
CA ASN A 4 -25.88 6.57 39.53
C ASN A 4 -26.36 7.14 38.19
N LEU A 5 -27.16 6.36 37.46
CA LEU A 5 -27.67 6.70 36.14
C LEU A 5 -29.04 7.39 36.25
N THR A 6 -29.26 8.40 35.41
CA THR A 6 -30.57 9.03 35.23
C THR A 6 -31.61 8.00 34.76
N GLY A 7 -32.89 8.21 35.09
CA GLY A 7 -33.98 7.30 34.68
C GLY A 7 -34.05 7.12 33.15
N GLU A 8 -33.74 8.18 32.41
CA GLU A 8 -33.66 8.16 30.95
C GLU A 8 -32.50 7.29 30.43
N ALA A 9 -31.29 7.42 31.00
CA ALA A 9 -30.15 6.60 30.62
C ALA A 9 -30.39 5.11 30.92
N LYS A 10 -31.07 4.79 32.04
CA LYS A 10 -31.48 3.41 32.37
C LYS A 10 -32.46 2.84 31.35
N ALA A 11 -33.44 3.63 30.92
CA ALA A 11 -34.42 3.22 29.91
C ALA A 11 -33.76 2.94 28.54
N LYS A 12 -32.80 3.78 28.12
CA LYS A 12 -32.04 3.57 26.87
C LYS A 12 -31.11 2.36 26.93
N LEU A 13 -30.51 2.07 28.09
CA LEU A 13 -29.72 0.85 28.30
C LEU A 13 -30.61 -0.42 28.28
N ALA A 14 -31.83 -0.35 28.81
CA ALA A 14 -32.79 -1.44 28.74
C ALA A 14 -33.20 -1.75 27.29
N LYS A 15 -33.29 -0.74 26.41
CA LYS A 15 -33.49 -0.95 24.96
C LYS A 15 -32.36 -1.74 24.31
N TYR A 16 -31.11 -1.52 24.73
CA TYR A 16 -29.98 -2.32 24.24
C TYR A 16 -30.09 -3.79 24.69
N ALA A 17 -30.55 -4.05 25.92
CA ALA A 17 -30.77 -5.41 26.42
C ALA A 17 -31.93 -6.13 25.71
N ALA A 18 -32.97 -5.39 25.31
CA ALA A 18 -34.12 -5.93 24.58
C ALA A 18 -33.91 -6.06 23.06
N ALA A 19 -32.90 -5.39 22.50
CA ALA A 19 -32.61 -5.37 21.07
C ALA A 19 -32.18 -6.75 20.55
N LYS A 20 -32.79 -7.18 19.43
CA LYS A 20 -32.56 -8.51 18.85
C LYS A 20 -31.56 -8.46 17.69
N THR A 21 -31.52 -7.36 16.94
CA THR A 21 -30.62 -7.21 15.79
C THR A 21 -29.38 -6.37 16.11
N ILE A 22 -28.30 -6.54 15.33
CA ILE A 22 -27.07 -5.74 15.49
C ILE A 22 -27.36 -4.25 15.24
N GLU A 23 -28.21 -3.93 14.27
CA GLU A 23 -28.60 -2.55 13.92
C GLU A 23 -29.40 -1.88 15.05
N GLU A 24 -30.31 -2.61 15.70
CA GLU A 24 -31.04 -2.14 16.89
C GLU A 24 -30.09 -1.93 18.08
N LYS A 25 -29.12 -2.82 18.28
CA LYS A 25 -28.12 -2.70 19.37
C LYS A 25 -27.21 -1.48 19.17
N ILE A 26 -26.80 -1.20 17.93
CA ILE A 26 -26.02 0.01 17.57
C ILE A 26 -26.84 1.26 17.88
N ARG A 27 -28.09 1.32 17.42
CA ARG A 27 -28.97 2.49 17.63
C ARG A 27 -29.22 2.72 19.13
N ALA A 28 -29.50 1.66 19.89
CA ALA A 28 -29.73 1.76 21.32
C ALA A 28 -28.49 2.25 22.09
N LEU A 29 -27.29 1.83 21.71
CA LEU A 29 -26.05 2.33 22.32
C LEU A 29 -25.73 3.77 21.93
N GLN A 30 -26.03 4.20 20.70
CA GLN A 30 -25.89 5.60 20.29
C GLN A 30 -26.84 6.51 21.08
N GLU A 31 -28.10 6.10 21.25
CA GLU A 31 -29.08 6.82 22.08
C GLU A 31 -28.70 6.83 23.56
N PHE A 32 -28.08 5.77 24.08
CA PHE A 32 -27.58 5.74 25.45
C PHE A 32 -26.41 6.71 25.63
N LEU A 33 -25.43 6.69 24.72
CA LEU A 33 -24.25 7.56 24.78
C LEU A 33 -24.60 9.05 24.66
N SER A 34 -25.69 9.41 23.98
CA SER A 34 -26.13 10.81 23.88
C SER A 34 -26.68 11.39 25.18
N VAL A 35 -27.21 10.54 26.08
CA VAL A 35 -27.84 10.97 27.35
C VAL A 35 -27.07 10.51 28.60
N ALA A 36 -25.97 9.79 28.42
CA ALA A 36 -25.23 9.19 29.54
C ALA A 36 -24.43 10.24 30.34
N PRO A 37 -24.46 10.16 31.69
CA PRO A 37 -23.80 11.15 32.55
C PRO A 37 -22.26 11.02 32.50
N LYS A 38 -21.56 12.15 32.31
CA LYS A 38 -20.09 12.22 32.14
C LYS A 38 -19.33 12.46 33.45
N HIS A 39 -19.77 11.85 34.55
CA HIS A 39 -19.09 11.94 35.83
C HIS A 39 -18.29 10.66 36.13
N LYS A 40 -17.30 10.76 37.03
CA LYS A 40 -16.34 9.69 37.39
C LYS A 40 -17.00 8.34 37.74
N GLY A 41 -18.21 8.33 38.31
CA GLY A 41 -18.96 7.11 38.63
C GLY A 41 -19.56 6.34 37.44
N ALA A 42 -19.54 6.89 36.22
CA ALA A 42 -20.13 6.29 35.01
C ALA A 42 -19.09 6.02 33.90
N GLU A 43 -17.82 6.32 34.15
CA GLU A 43 -16.71 6.25 33.19
C GLU A 43 -16.53 4.84 32.59
N ASN A 44 -16.55 3.80 33.43
CA ASN A 44 -16.44 2.41 32.99
C ASN A 44 -17.62 1.96 32.11
N LEU A 45 -18.82 2.49 32.36
CA LEU A 45 -20.02 2.15 31.59
C LEU A 45 -20.02 2.88 30.24
N LEU A 46 -19.56 4.13 30.19
CA LEU A 46 -19.34 4.89 28.96
C LEU A 46 -18.27 4.23 28.08
N LEU A 47 -17.16 3.81 28.69
CA LEU A 47 -16.08 3.11 28.00
C LEU A 47 -16.59 1.79 27.41
N TRP A 48 -17.36 1.02 28.19
CA TRP A 48 -18.03 -0.19 27.71
C TRP A 48 -18.98 0.09 26.54
N ALA A 49 -19.83 1.11 26.64
CA ALA A 49 -20.84 1.42 25.62
C ALA A 49 -20.21 1.91 24.30
N THR A 50 -19.21 2.80 24.37
CA THR A 50 -18.48 3.29 23.19
C THR A 50 -17.74 2.16 22.49
N ARG A 51 -17.12 1.28 23.28
CA ARG A 51 -16.43 0.10 22.75
C ARG A 51 -17.38 -0.91 22.12
N ARG A 52 -18.49 -1.19 22.79
CA ARG A 52 -19.50 -2.13 22.30
C ARG A 52 -20.15 -1.62 21.02
N LEU A 53 -20.31 -0.31 20.89
CA LEU A 53 -20.79 0.33 19.67
C LEU A 53 -19.81 0.15 18.50
N ALA A 54 -18.50 0.30 18.73
CA ALA A 54 -17.48 0.07 17.70
C ALA A 54 -17.45 -1.40 17.25
N GLU A 55 -17.49 -2.34 18.18
CA GLU A 55 -17.54 -3.79 17.90
C GLU A 55 -18.76 -4.18 17.07
N LEU A 56 -19.95 -3.70 17.45
CA LEU A 56 -21.19 -4.01 16.73
C LEU A 56 -21.21 -3.37 15.34
N LYS A 57 -20.62 -2.17 15.16
CA LYS A 57 -20.45 -1.55 13.84
C LYS A 57 -19.54 -2.38 12.94
N GLU A 58 -18.42 -2.87 13.46
CA GLU A 58 -17.50 -3.74 12.72
C GLU A 58 -18.14 -5.10 12.39
N GLU A 59 -18.90 -5.68 13.31
CA GLU A 59 -19.63 -6.93 13.12
C GLU A 59 -20.74 -6.77 12.06
N LEU A 60 -21.50 -5.66 12.10
CA LEU A 60 -22.47 -5.33 11.06
C LEU A 60 -21.80 -5.15 9.70
N GLU A 61 -20.61 -4.54 9.68
CA GLU A 61 -19.85 -4.36 8.45
C GLU A 61 -19.32 -5.70 7.92
N LYS A 62 -18.88 -6.61 8.79
CA LYS A 62 -18.50 -7.98 8.44
C LYS A 62 -19.68 -8.82 7.96
N GLU A 63 -20.85 -8.69 8.60
CA GLU A 63 -22.10 -9.33 8.14
C GLU A 63 -22.56 -8.76 6.80
N ARG A 64 -22.45 -7.44 6.61
CA ARG A 64 -22.68 -6.80 5.30
C ARG A 64 -21.69 -7.31 4.26
N ARG A 65 -20.41 -7.47 4.60
CA ARG A 65 -19.38 -8.07 3.72
C ARG A 65 -19.67 -9.55 3.40
N LYS A 66 -20.20 -10.33 4.34
CA LYS A 66 -20.61 -11.73 4.14
C LYS A 66 -21.91 -11.85 3.34
N ARG A 67 -22.90 -11.00 3.58
CA ARG A 67 -24.15 -10.94 2.80
C ARG A 67 -23.92 -10.37 1.40
N GLN A 68 -22.93 -9.47 1.23
CA GLN A 68 -22.42 -9.00 -0.06
C GLN A 68 -21.40 -9.96 -0.70
N SER A 69 -21.14 -11.14 -0.13
CA SER A 69 -20.37 -12.20 -0.81
C SER A 69 -21.14 -12.83 -1.98
N GLY A 70 -22.36 -12.36 -2.26
CA GLY A 70 -22.86 -12.23 -3.63
C GLY A 70 -22.02 -11.23 -4.43
N ARG A 71 -20.82 -11.66 -4.87
CA ARG A 71 -20.08 -11.16 -6.06
C ARG A 71 -20.19 -9.65 -6.32
N GLY A 72 -19.89 -8.80 -5.34
CA GLY A 72 -19.57 -7.39 -5.63
C GLY A 72 -18.28 -7.33 -6.47
N PRO A 73 -18.20 -6.56 -7.56
CA PRO A 73 -17.03 -6.56 -8.45
C PRO A 73 -15.79 -6.10 -7.68
N ARG A 74 -14.87 -7.04 -7.44
CA ARG A 74 -13.50 -6.70 -7.05
C ARG A 74 -12.89 -6.03 -8.27
N ILE A 75 -12.47 -4.78 -8.12
CA ILE A 75 -11.60 -4.18 -9.11
C ILE A 75 -10.25 -4.87 -8.97
N PHE A 76 -10.08 -5.96 -9.72
CA PHE A 76 -8.85 -6.72 -9.81
C PHE A 76 -8.36 -6.58 -11.24
N VAL A 77 -7.19 -5.98 -11.38
CA VAL A 77 -6.49 -5.87 -12.66
C VAL A 77 -5.33 -6.84 -12.58
N GLU A 78 -5.33 -7.85 -13.45
CA GLU A 78 -4.24 -8.82 -13.53
C GLU A 78 -2.93 -8.08 -13.86
N LYS A 79 -1.86 -8.48 -13.17
CA LYS A 79 -0.55 -7.87 -13.35
C LYS A 79 0.03 -8.31 -14.69
N GLU A 80 0.43 -7.33 -15.50
CA GLU A 80 1.08 -7.55 -16.78
C GLU A 80 2.39 -6.78 -16.87
N GLY A 81 3.30 -7.26 -17.71
CA GLY A 81 4.60 -6.63 -17.95
C GLY A 81 5.58 -6.76 -16.77
N ALA A 82 6.46 -5.79 -16.66
CA ALA A 82 7.53 -5.74 -15.67
C ALA A 82 7.04 -5.43 -14.25
N ALA A 83 6.03 -4.56 -14.15
CA ALA A 83 5.42 -4.15 -12.89
C ALA A 83 4.10 -3.41 -13.15
N GLN A 84 3.17 -3.52 -12.20
CA GLN A 84 1.93 -2.75 -12.16
C GLN A 84 2.05 -1.54 -11.24
N LEU A 85 1.80 -0.33 -11.76
CA LEU A 85 1.73 0.90 -10.97
C LEU A 85 0.32 1.47 -10.99
N VAL A 86 -0.15 1.90 -9.82
CA VAL A 86 -1.46 2.55 -9.70
C VAL A 86 -1.27 4.06 -9.64
N VAL A 87 -2.00 4.78 -10.49
CA VAL A 87 -2.00 6.25 -10.55
C VAL A 87 -3.07 6.78 -9.60
N VAL A 88 -2.66 7.42 -8.51
CA VAL A 88 -3.55 7.99 -7.49
C VAL A 88 -3.39 9.50 -7.42
N GLY A 89 -4.37 10.21 -6.88
CA GLY A 89 -4.35 11.68 -6.85
C GLY A 89 -5.74 12.29 -6.73
N PRO A 90 -5.82 13.61 -6.49
CA PRO A 90 -7.08 14.31 -6.34
C PRO A 90 -7.89 14.29 -7.65
N PRO A 91 -9.20 14.62 -7.61
CA PRO A 91 -10.00 14.86 -8.80
C PRO A 91 -9.33 15.89 -9.71
N ASN A 92 -9.47 15.73 -11.03
CA ASN A 92 -8.98 16.69 -12.03
C ASN A 92 -7.47 16.99 -12.02
N ALA A 93 -6.67 16.25 -11.26
CA ALA A 93 -5.21 16.36 -11.23
C ALA A 93 -4.52 15.92 -12.54
N GLY A 94 -5.27 15.39 -13.51
CA GLY A 94 -4.74 14.95 -14.81
C GLY A 94 -4.26 13.50 -14.86
N LYS A 95 -4.71 12.63 -13.94
CA LYS A 95 -4.37 11.20 -13.87
C LYS A 95 -4.68 10.45 -15.17
N SER A 96 -5.91 10.54 -15.64
CA SER A 96 -6.34 9.86 -16.87
C SER A 96 -5.58 10.38 -18.10
N LEU A 97 -5.40 11.70 -18.21
CA LEU A 97 -4.61 12.29 -19.29
C LEU A 97 -3.15 11.80 -19.26
N LEU A 98 -2.55 11.70 -18.07
CA LEU A 98 -1.21 11.17 -17.89
C LEU A 98 -1.12 9.72 -18.40
N VAL A 99 -2.04 8.85 -17.98
CA VAL A 99 -2.07 7.45 -18.43
C VAL A 99 -2.26 7.36 -19.95
N GLN A 100 -3.20 8.13 -20.52
CA GLN A 100 -3.41 8.18 -21.98
C GLN A 100 -2.15 8.60 -22.72
N LYS A 101 -1.46 9.66 -22.26
CA LYS A 101 -0.26 10.20 -22.92
C LYS A 101 0.93 9.24 -22.87
N LEU A 102 1.10 8.54 -21.74
CA LEU A 102 2.22 7.61 -21.54
C LEU A 102 2.04 6.29 -22.28
N THR A 103 0.80 5.85 -22.47
CA THR A 103 0.51 4.48 -22.92
C THR A 103 -0.15 4.42 -24.29
N GLY A 104 -0.62 5.56 -24.81
CA GLY A 104 -1.47 5.62 -26.00
C GLY A 104 -2.85 4.99 -25.81
N ALA A 105 -3.16 4.47 -24.61
CA ALA A 105 -4.45 3.87 -24.31
C ALA A 105 -5.54 4.94 -24.41
N ARG A 106 -6.62 4.65 -25.16
CA ARG A 106 -7.83 5.47 -25.12
C ARG A 106 -8.56 5.17 -23.81
N THR A 107 -8.23 5.85 -22.73
CA THR A 107 -9.05 5.73 -21.51
C THR A 107 -10.42 6.30 -21.84
N LYS A 108 -11.46 5.46 -21.79
CA LYS A 108 -12.83 5.97 -21.77
C LYS A 108 -12.95 6.77 -20.48
N VAL A 109 -13.14 8.08 -20.59
CA VAL A 109 -13.52 8.89 -19.43
C VAL A 109 -14.81 8.27 -18.92
N ALA A 110 -14.73 7.58 -17.79
CA ALA A 110 -15.91 6.99 -17.19
C ALA A 110 -16.73 8.14 -16.61
N ASP A 111 -17.88 8.44 -17.21
CA ASP A 111 -18.86 9.33 -16.63
C ASP A 111 -19.34 8.69 -15.31
N TYR A 112 -19.08 9.34 -14.18
CA TYR A 112 -19.55 8.92 -12.86
C TYR A 112 -20.94 9.52 -12.60
N PRO A 113 -21.89 8.87 -11.90
CA PRO A 113 -21.79 7.65 -11.08
C PRO A 113 -22.50 6.43 -11.72
N PHE A 114 -22.32 5.24 -11.12
CA PHE A 114 -22.90 3.92 -11.50
C PHE A 114 -22.19 3.09 -12.59
N THR A 115 -21.04 3.52 -13.10
CA THR A 115 -20.31 2.71 -14.09
C THR A 115 -19.60 1.51 -13.43
N THR A 116 -19.88 0.30 -13.93
CA THR A 116 -19.24 -0.97 -13.55
C THR A 116 -17.89 -1.17 -14.24
N THR A 117 -17.37 -0.15 -14.93
CA THR A 117 -16.13 -0.23 -15.70
C THR A 117 -14.92 -0.27 -14.77
N LEU A 118 -14.16 -1.36 -14.89
CA LEU A 118 -12.83 -1.51 -14.29
C LEU A 118 -11.91 -0.38 -14.79
N PRO A 119 -10.98 0.12 -13.95
CA PRO A 119 -9.96 1.06 -14.39
C PRO A 119 -9.17 0.44 -15.53
N VAL A 120 -8.97 1.22 -16.59
CA VAL A 120 -8.35 0.74 -17.83
C VAL A 120 -6.83 0.71 -17.63
N PRO A 121 -6.17 -0.45 -17.69
CA PRO A 121 -4.72 -0.51 -17.70
C PRO A 121 -4.17 0.03 -19.02
N GLY A 122 -3.08 0.77 -18.97
CA GLY A 122 -2.30 1.18 -20.14
C GLY A 122 -0.85 0.70 -20.00
N MET A 123 -0.21 0.35 -21.11
CA MET A 123 1.16 -0.15 -21.12
C MET A 123 2.15 0.96 -21.47
N LEU A 124 2.98 1.37 -20.52
CA LEU A 124 4.09 2.29 -20.73
C LEU A 124 5.33 1.49 -21.16
N LYS A 125 5.80 1.72 -22.38
CA LYS A 125 7.05 1.13 -22.86
C LYS A 125 8.25 1.85 -22.25
N TYR A 126 9.20 1.09 -21.71
CA TYR A 126 10.50 1.59 -21.30
C TYR A 126 11.57 0.62 -21.81
N GLU A 127 12.42 1.09 -22.72
CA GLU A 127 13.38 0.24 -23.44
C GLU A 127 12.70 -1.00 -24.06
N ASP A 128 13.03 -2.18 -23.56
CA ASP A 128 12.55 -3.49 -24.00
C ASP A 128 11.50 -4.13 -23.07
N ILE A 129 11.05 -3.40 -22.05
CA ILE A 129 10.01 -3.82 -21.11
C ILE A 129 8.80 -2.89 -21.12
N TYR A 130 7.71 -3.34 -20.48
CA TYR A 130 6.48 -2.58 -20.34
C TYR A 130 6.06 -2.50 -18.88
N PHE A 131 5.68 -1.31 -18.42
CA PHE A 131 5.04 -1.08 -17.14
C PHE A 131 3.52 -0.92 -17.32
N GLN A 132 2.74 -1.64 -16.54
CA GLN A 132 1.28 -1.53 -16.56
C GLN A 132 0.85 -0.38 -15.64
N LEU A 133 0.25 0.66 -16.21
CA LEU A 133 -0.29 1.80 -15.47
C LEU A 133 -1.80 1.64 -15.30
N VAL A 134 -2.27 1.63 -14.07
CA VAL A 134 -3.69 1.52 -13.73
C VAL A 134 -4.20 2.89 -13.30
N ASP A 135 -5.08 3.50 -14.09
CA ASP A 135 -5.71 4.78 -13.77
C ASP A 135 -6.77 4.59 -12.67
N ALA A 136 -6.48 5.03 -11.44
CA ALA A 136 -7.41 4.86 -10.35
C ALA A 136 -8.47 5.98 -10.31
N PRO A 137 -9.70 5.67 -9.86
CA PRO A 137 -10.68 6.68 -9.48
C PRO A 137 -10.06 7.73 -8.52
N PRO A 138 -10.56 8.98 -8.52
CA PRO A 138 -10.11 10.00 -7.59
C PRO A 138 -10.20 9.55 -6.12
N LEU A 139 -9.17 9.87 -5.33
CA LEU A 139 -9.20 9.71 -3.88
C LEU A 139 -9.85 10.96 -3.27
N THR A 140 -11.11 10.83 -2.83
CA THR A 140 -11.83 11.87 -2.08
C THR A 140 -12.57 11.26 -0.90
N GLU A 141 -12.69 12.02 0.18
CA GLU A 141 -13.51 11.62 1.35
C GLU A 141 -15.00 11.61 1.04
N GLU A 142 -15.41 12.41 0.05
CA GLU A 142 -16.79 12.49 -0.44
C GLU A 142 -17.26 11.22 -1.15
N ALA A 143 -16.34 10.30 -1.47
CA ALA A 143 -16.67 9.03 -2.11
C ALA A 143 -15.98 7.81 -1.44
N PRO A 144 -16.33 7.48 -0.17
CA PRO A 144 -15.68 6.43 0.61
C PRO A 144 -15.69 5.05 -0.07
N GLN A 145 -16.72 4.77 -0.88
CA GLN A 145 -16.85 3.53 -1.65
C GLN A 145 -15.70 3.30 -2.63
N PHE A 146 -15.08 4.36 -3.16
CA PHE A 146 -13.95 4.24 -4.08
C PHE A 146 -12.61 4.17 -3.35
N VAL A 147 -12.48 4.85 -2.21
CA VAL A 147 -11.25 4.86 -1.41
C VAL A 147 -10.81 3.43 -1.07
N SER A 148 -11.73 2.60 -0.59
CA SER A 148 -11.45 1.19 -0.28
C SER A 148 -11.00 0.37 -1.49
N ARG A 149 -11.53 0.67 -2.69
CA ARG A 149 -11.19 0.00 -3.95
C ARG A 149 -9.82 0.43 -4.45
N VAL A 150 -9.55 1.74 -4.44
CA VAL A 150 -8.26 2.32 -4.84
C VAL A 150 -7.15 1.82 -3.92
N ALA A 151 -7.39 1.77 -2.60
CA ALA A 151 -6.42 1.21 -1.67
C ALA A 151 -6.20 -0.29 -1.88
N GLY A 152 -7.24 -1.04 -2.29
CA GLY A 152 -7.09 -2.45 -2.67
C GLY A 152 -6.19 -2.63 -3.89
N LEU A 153 -6.38 -1.79 -4.93
CA LEU A 153 -5.49 -1.73 -6.09
C LEU A 153 -4.06 -1.38 -5.69
N ALA A 154 -3.88 -0.30 -4.93
CA ALA A 154 -2.57 0.17 -4.49
C ALA A 154 -1.83 -0.89 -3.65
N ARG A 155 -2.55 -1.65 -2.80
CA ARG A 155 -1.96 -2.74 -2.02
C ARG A 155 -1.47 -3.90 -2.88
N ASN A 156 -2.16 -4.20 -3.97
CA ASN A 156 -1.77 -5.28 -4.87
C ASN A 156 -0.72 -4.86 -5.89
N ALA A 157 -0.64 -3.58 -6.24
CA ALA A 157 0.32 -3.02 -7.18
C ALA A 157 1.78 -3.16 -6.69
N ASP A 158 2.73 -3.01 -7.61
CA ASP A 158 4.17 -3.03 -7.32
C ASP A 158 4.68 -1.64 -6.93
N GLY A 159 4.01 -0.57 -7.35
CA GLY A 159 4.32 0.81 -6.98
C GLY A 159 3.15 1.77 -7.17
N ILE A 160 3.34 3.02 -6.77
CA ILE A 160 2.33 4.08 -6.83
C ILE A 160 2.90 5.31 -7.54
N LEU A 161 2.10 5.87 -8.45
CA LEU A 161 2.32 7.20 -9.02
C LEU A 161 1.33 8.16 -8.39
N LEU A 162 1.78 8.99 -7.45
CA LEU A 162 0.93 9.94 -6.73
C LEU A 162 0.95 11.29 -7.44
N VAL A 163 -0.15 11.64 -8.10
CA VAL A 163 -0.29 12.90 -8.83
C VAL A 163 -0.78 14.00 -7.88
N VAL A 164 -0.05 15.11 -7.83
CA VAL A 164 -0.45 16.35 -7.15
C VAL A 164 -0.74 17.42 -8.19
N ASP A 165 -1.80 18.19 -7.99
CA ASP A 165 -2.19 19.28 -8.88
C ASP A 165 -1.56 20.60 -8.44
N LEU A 166 -0.66 21.18 -9.25
CA LEU A 166 -0.05 22.49 -8.95
C LEU A 166 -0.96 23.68 -9.31
N ALA A 167 -2.02 23.49 -10.09
CA ALA A 167 -2.91 24.59 -10.48
C ALA A 167 -3.81 25.03 -9.31
N VAL A 168 -4.29 24.09 -8.50
CA VAL A 168 -5.33 24.33 -7.48
C VAL A 168 -4.85 23.95 -6.09
N GLY A 169 -5.22 24.75 -5.08
CA GLY A 169 -4.94 24.46 -3.67
C GLY A 169 -3.46 24.42 -3.32
N ASP A 170 -3.18 23.94 -2.10
CA ASP A 170 -1.82 23.71 -1.59
C ASP A 170 -1.35 22.28 -1.93
N PRO A 171 -0.23 22.11 -2.65
CA PRO A 171 0.26 20.77 -3.01
C PRO A 171 0.69 19.93 -1.80
N VAL A 172 1.14 20.56 -0.71
CA VAL A 172 1.55 19.86 0.51
C VAL A 172 0.33 19.24 1.18
N GLU A 173 -0.76 20.00 1.35
CA GLU A 173 -2.01 19.46 1.89
C GLU A 173 -2.59 18.33 1.02
N GLN A 174 -2.52 18.45 -0.32
CA GLN A 174 -2.97 17.38 -1.21
C GLN A 174 -2.20 16.09 -0.99
N TYR A 175 -0.87 16.20 -0.90
CA TYR A 175 0.01 15.07 -0.64
C TYR A 175 -0.30 14.40 0.71
N GLU A 176 -0.37 15.19 1.79
CA GLU A 176 -0.64 14.67 3.13
C GLU A 176 -2.02 14.01 3.23
N LYS A 177 -3.07 14.62 2.66
CA LYS A 177 -4.41 14.01 2.61
C LYS A 177 -4.39 12.64 1.95
N ILE A 178 -3.73 12.51 0.80
CA ILE A 178 -3.63 11.22 0.09
C ILE A 178 -2.80 10.21 0.88
N LYS A 179 -1.70 10.65 1.48
CA LYS A 179 -0.84 9.83 2.34
C LYS A 179 -1.67 9.23 3.49
N ASP A 180 -2.43 10.05 4.18
CA ASP A 180 -3.25 9.64 5.33
C ASP A 180 -4.37 8.69 4.92
N ILE A 181 -5.07 9.01 3.81
CA ILE A 181 -6.09 8.14 3.24
C ILE A 181 -5.52 6.75 2.91
N LEU A 182 -4.36 6.68 2.26
CA LEU A 182 -3.72 5.41 1.93
C LEU A 182 -3.24 4.65 3.18
N ALA A 183 -2.66 5.35 4.16
CA ALA A 183 -2.18 4.77 5.41
C ALA A 183 -3.33 4.16 6.24
N GLN A 184 -4.45 4.87 6.38
CA GLN A 184 -5.68 4.36 7.01
C GLN A 184 -6.22 3.11 6.32
N HIS A 185 -5.91 2.92 5.03
CA HIS A 185 -6.29 1.75 4.26
C HIS A 185 -5.15 0.72 4.10
N GLY A 186 -4.08 0.83 4.89
CA GLY A 186 -3.01 -0.16 5.00
C GLY A 186 -1.94 -0.07 3.91
N VAL A 187 -1.81 1.08 3.24
CA VAL A 187 -0.80 1.33 2.21
C VAL A 187 0.09 2.49 2.65
N LEU A 188 1.38 2.21 2.85
CA LEU A 188 2.37 3.24 3.16
C LEU A 188 3.11 3.64 1.88
N ILE A 189 3.23 4.94 1.63
CA ILE A 189 3.96 5.48 0.48
C ILE A 189 5.38 5.94 0.84
N GLU A 190 5.64 6.11 2.13
CA GLU A 190 6.95 6.43 2.72
C GLU A 190 7.52 5.17 3.37
N ARG A 191 8.85 5.00 3.30
CA ARG A 191 9.48 3.79 3.79
C ARG A 191 9.42 3.84 5.31
N PRO A 192 8.72 2.89 5.97
CA PRO A 192 8.62 2.96 7.41
C PRO A 192 10.00 2.70 8.02
N ARG A 193 10.35 3.46 9.06
CA ARG A 193 11.65 3.31 9.76
C ARG A 193 11.76 1.99 10.51
N GLY A 194 10.62 1.38 10.76
CA GLY A 194 10.48 0.07 11.36
C GLY A 194 9.21 -0.60 10.90
N THR A 195 9.04 -1.87 11.24
CA THR A 195 7.83 -2.62 10.93
C THR A 195 7.32 -3.30 12.17
N VAL A 196 6.00 -3.32 12.31
CA VAL A 196 5.30 -3.99 13.40
C VAL A 196 4.49 -5.13 12.79
N ARG A 197 4.76 -6.36 13.23
CA ARG A 197 3.95 -7.53 12.90
C ARG A 197 3.29 -8.05 14.17
N ILE A 198 1.97 -8.16 14.15
CA ILE A 198 1.17 -8.61 15.29
C ILE A 198 0.53 -9.94 14.92
N GLU A 199 1.01 -11.01 15.53
CA GLU A 199 0.48 -12.36 15.40
C GLU A 199 -0.44 -12.63 16.59
N LYS A 200 -1.77 -12.57 16.35
CA LYS A 200 -2.78 -12.75 17.41
C LYS A 200 -2.98 -14.26 17.67
N GLY A 201 -3.00 -14.67 18.94
CA GLY A 201 -3.18 -16.06 19.36
C GLY A 201 -1.94 -16.68 20.04
N GLY A 202 -2.04 -17.94 20.46
CA GLY A 202 -0.98 -18.69 21.14
C GLY A 202 -1.20 -18.96 22.64
N SER A 203 -0.30 -19.74 23.24
CA SER A 203 -0.24 -20.02 24.69
C SER A 203 0.71 -19.04 25.37
N GLY A 204 0.16 -18.05 26.08
CA GLY A 204 0.94 -16.98 26.73
C GLY A 204 0.17 -15.66 26.84
N GLY A 205 0.83 -14.62 27.34
CA GLY A 205 0.33 -13.23 27.36
C GLY A 205 0.68 -12.47 26.08
N ILE A 206 0.96 -11.17 26.21
CA ILE A 206 1.54 -10.37 25.12
C ILE A 206 3.06 -10.54 25.19
N ASP A 207 3.67 -10.97 24.08
CA ASP A 207 5.11 -11.15 23.93
C ASP A 207 5.62 -10.12 22.92
N VAL A 208 6.50 -9.20 23.33
CA VAL A 208 7.04 -8.15 22.46
C VAL A 208 8.50 -8.47 22.15
N VAL A 209 8.79 -8.78 20.88
CA VAL A 209 10.11 -9.18 20.39
C VAL A 209 10.69 -8.08 19.52
N MET A 210 11.85 -7.55 19.95
CA MET A 210 12.63 -6.60 19.15
C MET A 210 13.64 -7.36 18.29
N VAL A 211 13.62 -7.14 16.98
CA VAL A 211 14.57 -7.73 16.01
C VAL A 211 15.26 -6.65 15.19
N ASN A 212 16.42 -6.93 14.60
CA ASN A 212 17.14 -6.01 13.69
C ASN A 212 17.26 -4.56 14.21
N GLY A 213 17.60 -4.38 15.50
CA GLY A 213 17.69 -3.05 16.11
C GLY A 213 16.34 -2.39 16.43
N GLY A 214 15.29 -3.18 16.66
CA GLY A 214 13.96 -2.73 17.05
C GLY A 214 13.97 -1.75 18.23
N LYS A 215 13.33 -0.59 18.06
CA LYS A 215 13.21 0.45 19.09
C LYS A 215 11.85 1.15 19.00
N ILE A 216 11.26 1.44 20.15
CA ILE A 216 10.08 2.31 20.26
C ILE A 216 10.58 3.72 20.56
N ILE A 217 10.25 4.70 19.71
CA ILE A 217 10.84 6.04 19.78
C ILE A 217 10.12 6.98 20.77
N ASP A 218 8.85 6.73 21.03
CA ASP A 218 7.92 7.60 21.78
C ASP A 218 7.19 6.83 22.90
N GLY A 219 7.72 5.68 23.33
CA GLY A 219 7.06 4.83 24.31
C GLY A 219 7.89 3.65 24.78
N THR A 220 7.30 2.84 25.65
CA THR A 220 7.92 1.64 26.21
C THR A 220 7.17 0.37 25.80
N ILE A 221 7.79 -0.79 26.01
CA ILE A 221 7.15 -2.11 25.81
C ILE A 221 5.85 -2.22 26.62
N ARG A 222 5.80 -1.64 27.83
CA ARG A 222 4.58 -1.62 28.65
C ARG A 222 3.47 -0.81 28.00
N ASP A 223 3.79 0.23 27.25
CA ASP A 223 2.79 1.03 26.55
C ASP A 223 2.23 0.27 25.34
N VAL A 224 3.07 -0.52 24.67
CA VAL A 224 2.63 -1.50 23.65
C VAL A 224 1.64 -2.50 24.25
N GLU A 225 1.97 -3.10 25.39
CA GLU A 225 1.08 -4.04 26.10
C GLU A 225 -0.24 -3.37 26.50
N LYS A 226 -0.21 -2.14 27.01
CA LYS A 226 -1.41 -1.35 27.35
C LYS A 226 -2.26 -1.07 26.12
N ILE A 227 -1.65 -0.68 25.00
CA ILE A 227 -2.35 -0.44 23.74
C ILE A 227 -3.05 -1.73 23.31
N LEU A 228 -2.33 -2.85 23.19
CA LEU A 228 -2.95 -4.13 22.80
C LEU A 228 -4.07 -4.54 23.76
N THR A 229 -3.87 -4.37 25.07
CA THR A 229 -4.87 -4.65 26.11
C THR A 229 -6.10 -3.75 25.99
N SER A 230 -5.92 -2.46 25.67
CA SER A 230 -7.03 -1.52 25.44
C SER A 230 -7.89 -2.00 24.27
N TYR A 231 -7.26 -2.57 23.24
CA TYR A 231 -7.89 -3.25 22.11
C TYR A 231 -8.37 -4.70 22.39
N ARG A 232 -8.38 -5.18 23.65
CA ARG A 232 -8.78 -6.56 24.06
C ARG A 232 -7.88 -7.65 23.45
N ILE A 233 -6.67 -7.31 23.05
CA ILE A 233 -5.68 -8.27 22.58
C ILE A 233 -4.81 -8.66 23.78
N TYR A 234 -5.19 -9.75 24.44
CA TYR A 234 -4.47 -10.25 25.62
C TYR A 234 -3.41 -11.29 25.28
N ARG A 235 -3.43 -11.82 24.05
CA ARG A 235 -2.53 -12.89 23.58
C ARG A 235 -2.06 -12.57 22.16
N ALA A 236 -0.82 -12.14 22.05
CA ALA A 236 -0.21 -11.84 20.76
C ALA A 236 1.31 -11.85 20.88
N ARG A 237 1.97 -12.22 19.78
CA ARG A 237 3.38 -11.92 19.58
C ARG A 237 3.50 -10.67 18.72
N VAL A 238 4.20 -9.66 19.23
CA VAL A 238 4.46 -8.38 18.56
C VAL A 238 5.92 -8.35 18.16
N ILE A 239 6.19 -8.44 16.86
CA ILE A 239 7.56 -8.39 16.32
C ILE A 239 7.80 -6.98 15.81
N ILE A 240 8.79 -6.30 16.40
CA ILE A 240 9.19 -4.95 16.06
C ILE A 240 10.59 -4.98 15.47
N SER A 241 10.74 -4.44 14.26
CA SER A 241 12.01 -4.27 13.57
C SER A 241 12.26 -2.80 13.29
N GLY A 242 13.46 -2.26 13.51
CA GLY A 242 13.76 -0.84 13.28
C GLY A 242 13.08 0.13 14.25
N GLU A 243 13.01 1.42 13.90
CA GLU A 243 12.38 2.44 14.74
C GLU A 243 10.86 2.52 14.46
N VAL A 244 10.04 2.32 15.49
CA VAL A 244 8.57 2.41 15.39
C VAL A 244 8.02 3.35 16.46
N SER A 245 6.95 4.07 16.15
CA SER A 245 6.17 4.84 17.14
C SER A 245 5.06 3.99 17.76
N LEU A 246 4.45 4.48 18.84
CA LEU A 246 3.23 3.89 19.40
C LEU A 246 2.07 3.98 18.39
N GLU A 247 2.02 5.03 17.57
CA GLU A 247 1.04 5.17 16.48
C GLU A 247 1.21 4.08 15.41
N ASP A 248 2.44 3.73 15.04
CA ASP A 248 2.72 2.63 14.08
C ASP A 248 2.18 1.29 14.60
N ILE A 249 2.25 1.08 15.91
CA ILE A 249 1.75 -0.12 16.60
C ILE A 249 0.23 -0.13 16.59
N GLU A 250 -0.43 1.00 16.88
CA GLU A 250 -1.88 1.12 16.78
C GLU A 250 -2.37 0.83 15.35
N LEU A 251 -1.71 1.41 14.34
CA LEU A 251 -2.03 1.14 12.94
C LEU A 251 -1.90 -0.35 12.58
N ALA A 252 -0.86 -1.02 13.08
CA ALA A 252 -0.62 -2.44 12.84
C ALA A 252 -1.67 -3.37 13.49
N ILE A 253 -2.36 -2.93 14.55
CA ILE A 253 -3.45 -3.70 15.20
C ILE A 253 -4.64 -3.88 14.26
N PHE A 254 -4.98 -2.80 13.54
CA PHE A 254 -6.13 -2.78 12.65
C PHE A 254 -5.85 -3.56 11.38
N ARG A 255 -4.67 -3.34 10.75
CA ARG A 255 -4.31 -3.94 9.46
C ARG A 255 -2.80 -4.05 9.27
N PRO A 256 -2.33 -5.09 8.55
CA PRO A 256 -0.94 -5.13 8.11
C PRO A 256 -0.68 -3.98 7.14
N LEU A 257 0.26 -3.10 7.52
CA LEU A 257 0.72 -2.01 6.68
C LEU A 257 1.63 -2.57 5.58
N THR A 258 1.35 -2.23 4.33
CA THR A 258 2.18 -2.61 3.19
C THR A 258 2.82 -1.36 2.60
N TYR A 259 4.15 -1.33 2.60
CA TYR A 259 4.89 -0.27 1.92
C TYR A 259 4.87 -0.46 0.39
N LYS A 260 4.71 0.64 -0.34
CA LYS A 260 4.77 0.69 -1.80
C LYS A 260 5.76 1.77 -2.26
N PRO A 261 6.75 1.41 -3.10
CA PRO A 261 7.59 2.40 -3.77
C PRO A 261 6.74 3.43 -4.50
N THR A 262 6.94 4.70 -4.18
CA THR A 262 6.10 5.80 -4.66
C THR A 262 6.94 6.86 -5.37
N ILE A 263 6.40 7.39 -6.46
CA ILE A 263 6.89 8.58 -7.16
C ILE A 263 5.75 9.62 -7.14
N VAL A 264 6.04 10.81 -6.62
CA VAL A 264 5.13 11.96 -6.64
C VAL A 264 5.32 12.72 -7.94
N LEU A 265 4.23 12.91 -8.67
CA LEU A 265 4.17 13.64 -9.92
C LEU A 265 3.49 14.98 -9.68
N ALA A 266 4.28 16.05 -9.64
CA ALA A 266 3.76 17.41 -9.51
C ALA A 266 3.31 17.90 -10.89
N ASN A 267 2.02 17.75 -11.19
CA ASN A 267 1.47 18.00 -12.51
C ASN A 267 1.00 19.45 -12.70
N LYS A 268 0.84 19.85 -13.96
CA LYS A 268 0.44 21.20 -14.39
C LYS A 268 1.49 22.28 -14.07
N ILE A 269 2.76 21.94 -14.28
CA ILE A 269 3.89 22.89 -14.14
C ILE A 269 3.81 24.07 -15.12
N ASP A 270 2.98 23.95 -16.15
CA ASP A 270 2.70 24.97 -17.16
C ASP A 270 1.81 26.12 -16.66
N VAL A 271 1.22 26.01 -15.46
CA VAL A 271 0.32 27.02 -14.92
C VAL A 271 1.10 28.11 -14.17
N VAL A 272 0.62 29.35 -14.25
CA VAL A 272 1.19 30.48 -13.49
C VAL A 272 1.19 30.18 -11.98
N GLY A 273 2.31 30.43 -11.32
CA GLY A 273 2.49 30.13 -9.89
C GLY A 273 2.90 28.69 -9.57
N ALA A 274 2.93 27.78 -10.56
CA ALA A 274 3.30 26.38 -10.33
C ALA A 274 4.74 26.21 -9.81
N LYS A 275 5.66 27.09 -10.21
CA LYS A 275 7.07 27.06 -9.75
C LYS A 275 7.21 27.25 -8.24
N GLU A 276 6.46 28.18 -7.66
CA GLU A 276 6.48 28.44 -6.22
C GLU A 276 5.87 27.28 -5.44
N LYS A 277 4.71 26.79 -5.89
CA LYS A 277 4.04 25.62 -5.31
C LYS A 277 4.90 24.35 -5.40
N TYR A 278 5.55 24.13 -6.54
CA TYR A 278 6.51 23.04 -6.68
C TYR A 278 7.66 23.17 -5.69
N ARG A 279 8.24 24.37 -5.53
CA ARG A 279 9.32 24.60 -4.57
C ARG A 279 8.87 24.36 -3.14
N LYS A 280 7.65 24.76 -2.78
CA LYS A 280 7.06 24.47 -1.47
C LYS A 280 6.95 22.96 -1.23
N LEU A 281 6.40 22.20 -2.18
CA LEU A 281 6.30 20.74 -2.08
C LEU A 281 7.70 20.08 -2.06
N TYR A 282 8.63 20.56 -2.88
CA TYR A 282 10.00 20.05 -2.92
C TYR A 282 10.70 20.24 -1.57
N ASN A 283 10.63 21.44 -0.99
CA ASN A 283 11.23 21.72 0.32
C ASN A 283 10.59 20.85 1.41
N TYR A 284 9.25 20.74 1.39
CA TYR A 284 8.52 19.90 2.33
C TYR A 284 8.98 18.44 2.29
N LEU A 285 9.15 17.87 1.09
CA LEU A 285 9.63 16.50 0.92
C LEU A 285 11.14 16.36 1.19
N ALA A 286 11.94 17.39 0.92
CA ALA A 286 13.39 17.39 1.14
C ALA A 286 13.78 17.54 2.62
N GLU A 287 12.98 18.27 3.41
CA GLU A 287 13.15 18.40 4.86
C GLU A 287 12.84 17.11 5.61
N ARG A 288 12.12 16.17 4.98
CA ARG A 288 11.92 14.84 5.55
C ARG A 288 13.23 14.06 5.53
N ARG A 289 13.52 13.42 6.66
CA ARG A 289 14.68 12.53 6.79
C ARG A 289 14.64 11.33 5.83
N ASP A 290 13.45 10.96 5.36
CA ASP A 290 13.26 9.86 4.44
C ASP A 290 13.29 10.34 2.97
N LYS A 291 14.38 10.00 2.26
CA LYS A 291 14.55 10.25 0.82
C LYS A 291 13.87 9.20 -0.06
N SER A 292 12.97 8.39 0.50
CA SER A 292 12.26 7.36 -0.25
C SER A 292 11.24 7.93 -1.22
N VAL A 293 10.71 9.14 -1.02
CA VAL A 293 9.73 9.71 -1.95
C VAL A 293 10.44 10.51 -3.03
N TRP A 294 10.22 10.15 -4.29
CA TRP A 294 10.81 10.84 -5.43
C TRP A 294 9.81 11.83 -6.01
N LEU A 295 10.25 13.04 -6.33
CA LEU A 295 9.41 14.10 -6.89
C LEU A 295 9.80 14.39 -8.34
N LEU A 296 8.82 14.37 -9.24
CA LEU A 296 9.00 14.73 -10.66
C LEU A 296 8.00 15.83 -11.05
N PRO A 297 8.46 17.03 -11.45
CA PRO A 297 7.61 18.04 -12.06
C PRO A 297 7.22 17.63 -13.48
N ILE A 298 5.93 17.61 -13.82
CA ILE A 298 5.44 17.22 -15.14
C ILE A 298 4.36 18.16 -15.68
N SER A 299 4.20 18.17 -17.01
CA SER A 299 2.96 18.65 -17.63
C SER A 299 2.37 17.52 -18.47
N ALA A 300 1.32 16.87 -17.96
CA ALA A 300 0.61 15.83 -18.72
C ALA A 300 0.01 16.40 -20.02
N LYS A 301 -0.38 17.69 -20.03
CA LYS A 301 -0.94 18.36 -21.20
C LYS A 301 0.09 18.49 -22.33
N TYR A 302 1.28 18.99 -22.02
CA TYR A 302 2.32 19.30 -23.00
C TYR A 302 3.40 18.21 -23.12
N GLY A 303 3.32 17.14 -22.33
CA GLY A 303 4.28 16.04 -22.35
C GLY A 303 5.62 16.34 -21.66
N VAL A 304 5.70 17.40 -20.86
CA VAL A 304 6.97 17.82 -20.24
C VAL A 304 7.40 16.80 -19.17
N ASN A 305 8.65 16.34 -19.25
CA ASN A 305 9.31 15.36 -18.38
C ASN A 305 8.66 13.96 -18.33
N LEU A 306 7.72 13.63 -19.22
CA LEU A 306 7.08 12.31 -19.24
C LEU A 306 8.04 11.20 -19.71
N ASP A 307 9.00 11.54 -20.55
CA ASP A 307 10.07 10.68 -21.05
C ASP A 307 10.93 10.07 -19.93
N LYS A 308 11.14 10.81 -18.85
CA LYS A 308 11.94 10.39 -17.69
C LYS A 308 11.25 9.37 -16.79
N LEU A 309 9.93 9.21 -16.95
CA LEU A 309 9.14 8.44 -15.99
C LEU A 309 9.46 6.95 -16.04
N GLY A 310 9.73 6.38 -17.22
CA GLY A 310 10.10 4.97 -17.35
C GLY A 310 11.38 4.63 -16.59
N GLU A 311 12.42 5.44 -16.76
CA GLU A 311 13.70 5.28 -16.06
C GLU A 311 13.53 5.44 -14.54
N LEU A 312 12.75 6.44 -14.11
CA LEU A 312 12.48 6.65 -12.69
C LEU A 312 11.71 5.49 -12.07
N ILE A 313 10.70 4.95 -12.75
CA ILE A 313 9.96 3.76 -12.30
C ILE A 313 10.91 2.58 -12.17
N PHE A 314 11.72 2.31 -13.19
CA PHE A 314 12.67 1.20 -13.20
C PHE A 314 13.63 1.26 -11.99
N LYS A 315 14.24 2.44 -11.77
CA LYS A 315 15.14 2.66 -10.63
C LYS A 315 14.40 2.60 -9.30
N ARG A 316 13.18 3.14 -9.21
CA ARG A 316 12.40 3.19 -7.97
C ARG A 316 11.94 1.82 -7.49
N LEU A 317 11.53 0.96 -8.43
CA LEU A 317 11.14 -0.42 -8.14
C LEU A 317 12.34 -1.30 -7.78
N ASN A 318 13.57 -0.82 -8.03
CA ASN A 318 14.82 -1.52 -7.73
C ASN A 318 14.81 -2.92 -8.36
N ILE A 319 14.52 -2.96 -9.66
CA ILE A 319 14.45 -4.17 -10.49
C ILE A 319 15.63 -4.21 -11.46
N ILE A 320 15.88 -5.41 -12.00
CA ILE A 320 16.90 -5.72 -13.01
C ILE A 320 16.25 -6.53 -14.13
N ARG A 321 16.82 -6.46 -15.32
CA ARG A 321 16.50 -7.27 -16.49
C ARG A 321 17.57 -8.31 -16.69
N VAL A 322 17.14 -9.56 -16.80
CA VAL A 322 18.01 -10.69 -17.05
C VAL A 322 17.55 -11.41 -18.31
N TYR A 323 18.43 -11.52 -19.29
CA TYR A 323 18.16 -12.15 -20.58
C TYR A 323 18.49 -13.63 -20.50
N THR A 324 17.53 -14.49 -20.81
CA THR A 324 17.78 -15.93 -20.82
C THR A 324 18.27 -16.37 -22.19
N LYS A 325 19.12 -17.39 -22.24
CA LYS A 325 19.47 -18.03 -23.50
C LYS A 325 19.57 -19.55 -23.35
N GLN A 326 19.37 -20.25 -24.45
CA GLN A 326 19.62 -21.68 -24.53
C GLN A 326 21.10 -21.96 -24.85
N PRO A 327 21.63 -23.17 -24.54
CA PRO A 327 22.96 -23.56 -24.96
C PRO A 327 23.14 -23.40 -26.47
N ASN A 328 24.18 -22.67 -26.88
CA ASN A 328 24.48 -22.31 -28.28
C ASN A 328 23.39 -21.48 -29.00
N GLY A 329 22.41 -20.95 -28.26
CA GLY A 329 21.37 -20.08 -28.78
C GLY A 329 21.67 -18.59 -28.56
N GLU A 330 20.93 -17.74 -29.27
CA GLU A 330 20.94 -16.31 -29.03
C GLU A 330 20.19 -15.95 -27.74
N PRO A 331 20.56 -14.85 -27.06
CA PRO A 331 19.77 -14.31 -25.96
C PRO A 331 18.34 -13.97 -26.38
N SER A 332 17.38 -14.28 -25.50
CA SER A 332 16.00 -13.86 -25.66
C SER A 332 15.91 -12.35 -25.81
N LYS A 333 15.08 -11.87 -26.74
CA LYS A 333 14.77 -10.44 -26.89
C LYS A 333 13.89 -9.89 -25.76
N THR A 334 13.24 -10.78 -25.02
CA THR A 334 12.40 -10.41 -23.88
C THR A 334 13.11 -10.80 -22.58
N PRO A 335 13.44 -9.83 -21.70
CA PRO A 335 14.09 -10.12 -20.45
C PRO A 335 13.12 -10.67 -19.41
N LEU A 336 13.67 -11.40 -18.44
CA LEU A 336 13.04 -11.64 -17.16
C LEU A 336 13.31 -10.47 -16.24
N VAL A 337 12.26 -9.85 -15.71
CA VAL A 337 12.37 -8.77 -14.73
C VAL A 337 12.39 -9.33 -13.32
N LEU A 338 13.40 -9.01 -12.53
CA LEU A 338 13.60 -9.53 -11.17
C LEU A 338 13.95 -8.39 -10.21
N PRO A 339 13.70 -8.51 -8.90
CA PRO A 339 14.23 -7.57 -7.91
C PRO A 339 15.77 -7.52 -7.96
N LYS A 340 16.35 -6.34 -7.74
CA LYS A 340 17.81 -6.20 -7.59
C LYS A 340 18.28 -7.00 -6.38
N GLY A 341 19.39 -7.74 -6.55
CA GLY A 341 19.88 -8.69 -5.57
C GLY A 341 19.36 -10.12 -5.79
N SER A 342 18.52 -10.34 -6.81
CA SER A 342 18.14 -11.69 -7.23
C SER A 342 19.34 -12.48 -7.73
N THR A 343 19.22 -13.79 -7.57
CA THR A 343 20.28 -14.77 -7.84
C THR A 343 19.93 -15.66 -9.03
N ILE A 344 20.88 -16.48 -9.47
CA ILE A 344 20.66 -17.49 -10.51
C ILE A 344 19.48 -18.42 -10.17
N ILE A 345 19.33 -18.81 -8.90
CA ILE A 345 18.23 -19.70 -8.51
C ILE A 345 16.86 -19.02 -8.61
N ASP A 346 16.80 -17.69 -8.46
CA ASP A 346 15.57 -16.91 -8.67
C ASP A 346 15.18 -16.88 -10.15
N VAL A 347 16.16 -16.76 -11.05
CA VAL A 347 15.97 -16.89 -12.51
C VAL A 347 15.40 -18.28 -12.83
N ALA A 348 16.05 -19.34 -12.33
CA ALA A 348 15.62 -20.72 -12.55
C ALA A 348 14.17 -20.92 -12.11
N ARG A 349 13.83 -20.45 -10.91
CA ARG A 349 12.48 -20.52 -10.33
C ARG A 349 11.44 -19.79 -11.16
N LYS A 350 11.81 -18.62 -11.71
CA LYS A 350 10.92 -17.81 -12.55
C LYS A 350 10.65 -18.46 -13.91
N ILE A 351 11.58 -19.26 -14.42
CA ILE A 351 11.39 -20.04 -15.66
C ILE A 351 10.57 -21.30 -15.37
N HIS A 352 11.06 -22.18 -14.50
CA HIS A 352 10.39 -23.45 -14.17
C HIS A 352 10.96 -24.10 -12.90
N SER A 353 10.11 -24.72 -12.09
CA SER A 353 10.50 -25.39 -10.83
C SER A 353 11.52 -26.52 -11.02
N ASP A 354 11.47 -27.24 -12.15
CA ASP A 354 12.44 -28.30 -12.46
C ASP A 354 13.88 -27.79 -12.60
N LEU A 355 14.08 -26.56 -13.11
CA LEU A 355 15.42 -26.00 -13.25
C LEU A 355 16.07 -25.75 -11.89
N VAL A 356 15.27 -25.49 -10.87
CA VAL A 356 15.73 -25.39 -9.47
C VAL A 356 16.12 -26.77 -8.95
N LYS A 357 15.28 -27.79 -9.17
CA LYS A 357 15.49 -29.14 -8.64
C LYS A 357 16.72 -29.83 -9.23
N TYR A 358 16.95 -29.64 -10.52
CA TYR A 358 18.01 -30.32 -11.27
C TYR A 358 19.18 -29.39 -11.62
N PHE A 359 19.31 -28.25 -10.92
CA PHE A 359 20.35 -27.26 -11.17
C PHE A 359 21.75 -27.87 -11.01
N VAL A 360 22.62 -27.64 -12.00
CA VAL A 360 24.04 -28.04 -11.91
C VAL A 360 24.94 -26.81 -11.83
N TYR A 361 24.78 -25.88 -12.77
CA TYR A 361 25.47 -24.59 -12.81
C TYR A 361 24.76 -23.66 -13.80
N ALA A 362 25.14 -22.38 -13.79
CA ALA A 362 24.78 -21.45 -14.86
C ALA A 362 26.04 -20.83 -15.47
N LYS A 363 25.90 -20.30 -16.67
CA LYS A 363 26.87 -19.40 -17.29
C LYS A 363 26.28 -18.01 -17.39
N VAL A 364 27.10 -17.00 -17.11
CA VAL A 364 26.67 -15.59 -17.13
C VAL A 364 27.55 -14.79 -18.08
N TRP A 365 26.92 -13.89 -18.84
CA TRP A 365 27.58 -12.84 -19.61
C TRP A 365 26.98 -11.52 -19.19
N GLY A 366 27.79 -10.54 -18.80
CA GLY A 366 27.27 -9.24 -18.40
C GLY A 366 28.03 -8.65 -17.23
N PRO A 367 27.50 -7.55 -16.65
CA PRO A 367 28.16 -6.81 -15.58
C PRO A 367 28.49 -7.62 -14.32
N SER A 368 27.68 -8.63 -13.97
CA SER A 368 27.95 -9.43 -12.77
C SER A 368 29.04 -10.50 -12.96
N ALA A 369 29.42 -10.79 -14.21
CA ALA A 369 30.42 -11.81 -14.54
C ALA A 369 31.82 -11.20 -14.66
N LYS A 370 32.82 -11.89 -14.11
CA LYS A 370 34.24 -11.54 -14.22
C LYS A 370 34.77 -11.68 -15.64
N TYR A 371 34.21 -12.62 -16.39
CA TYR A 371 34.53 -12.84 -17.80
C TYR A 371 33.31 -13.44 -18.54
N PRO A 372 33.21 -13.24 -19.86
CA PRO A 372 32.08 -13.75 -20.65
C PRO A 372 31.90 -15.26 -20.52
N GLY A 373 30.72 -15.69 -20.07
CA GLY A 373 30.40 -17.11 -19.87
C GLY A 373 30.97 -17.70 -18.59
N GLU A 374 31.25 -16.87 -17.59
CA GLU A 374 31.68 -17.32 -16.27
C GLU A 374 30.70 -18.36 -15.73
N ARG A 375 31.25 -19.50 -15.29
CA ARG A 375 30.47 -20.55 -14.65
C ARG A 375 30.23 -20.19 -13.19
N VAL A 376 28.96 -20.08 -12.82
CA VAL A 376 28.53 -19.64 -11.49
C VAL A 376 27.61 -20.65 -10.82
N GLY A 377 27.54 -20.56 -9.49
CA GLY A 377 26.63 -21.32 -8.65
C GLY A 377 25.24 -20.69 -8.53
N PRO A 378 24.33 -21.30 -7.75
CA PRO A 378 22.94 -20.86 -7.61
C PRO A 378 22.79 -19.51 -6.89
N ASP A 379 23.71 -19.17 -5.98
CA ASP A 379 23.67 -17.96 -5.15
C ASP A 379 24.36 -16.75 -5.79
N HIS A 380 24.87 -16.89 -7.02
CA HIS A 380 25.48 -15.78 -7.74
C HIS A 380 24.45 -14.68 -7.96
N VAL A 381 24.77 -13.46 -7.48
CA VAL A 381 23.90 -12.29 -7.55
C VAL A 381 24.03 -11.64 -8.93
N LEU A 382 22.89 -11.35 -9.54
CA LEU A 382 22.80 -10.81 -10.89
C LEU A 382 22.70 -9.28 -10.90
N GLU A 383 23.11 -8.70 -12.03
CA GLU A 383 23.00 -7.29 -12.35
C GLU A 383 22.10 -7.04 -13.57
N ASP A 384 21.65 -5.80 -13.74
CA ASP A 384 20.83 -5.42 -14.90
C ASP A 384 21.63 -5.59 -16.19
N GLY A 385 21.03 -6.25 -17.18
CA GLY A 385 21.69 -6.52 -18.45
C GLY A 385 22.37 -7.88 -18.55
N ASP A 386 22.41 -8.67 -17.46
CA ASP A 386 23.01 -10.00 -17.48
C ASP A 386 22.27 -10.95 -18.42
N ILE A 387 23.04 -11.78 -19.11
CA ILE A 387 22.57 -12.90 -19.92
C ILE A 387 22.89 -14.19 -19.16
N VAL A 388 21.90 -15.06 -18.99
CA VAL A 388 22.00 -16.29 -18.21
C VAL A 388 21.65 -17.51 -19.05
N GLU A 389 22.53 -18.52 -19.01
CA GLU A 389 22.31 -19.86 -19.54
C GLU A 389 22.32 -20.87 -18.38
N ILE A 390 21.19 -21.54 -18.13
CA ILE A 390 21.05 -22.49 -17.03
C ILE A 390 21.29 -23.92 -17.53
N HIS A 391 22.18 -24.64 -16.85
CA HIS A 391 22.39 -26.06 -17.09
C HIS A 391 21.78 -26.89 -15.96
N ALA A 392 20.78 -27.70 -16.32
CA ALA A 392 20.13 -28.64 -15.44
C ALA A 392 20.28 -30.07 -15.95
N ARG A 393 20.44 -31.05 -15.05
CA ARG A 393 20.61 -32.46 -15.39
C ARG A 393 19.68 -33.32 -14.53
N ARG A 394 18.76 -34.02 -15.17
CA ARG A 394 17.87 -35.00 -14.54
C ARG A 394 18.57 -36.31 -14.25
#